data_AF-A0A0F3GW56-F1
#
_entry.id   AF-A0A0F3GW56-F1
#
_cell.length_a   1.000
_cell.length_b   1.000
_cell.length_c   1.000
_cell.angle_alpha   90.00
_cell.angle_beta   90.00
_cell.angle_gamma   90.00
#
_symmetry.space_group_name_H-M   'P 1'
#
loop_
_entity.id
_entity.type
_entity.pdbx_description
1 polymer ?
#
loop_
_entity_poly.entity_id
_entity_poly.type
_entity_poly.pdbx_seq_one_letter_code
_entity_poly.pdbx_strand_id
1 'polypeptide(L)'
;MVYIRLKDSVLDPQGKAVLGGLRDLGFADVADVKVGKMIELYMGDVVAGERTTEPPEVLKERVRQMCQKLLVNTVIEEFHFEVVW
;
A
#
# COMPACT_ATOMS: atom_id res chain seq x y z
N MET A 1 2.80 0.83 -8.14
CA MET A 1 2.84 0.39 -6.73
C MET A 1 1.59 0.85 -6.02
N VAL A 2 0.95 -0.03 -5.24
CA VAL A 2 -0.18 0.30 -4.36
C VAL A 2 0.25 0.05 -2.92
N TYR A 3 0.05 1.03 -2.05
CA TYR A 3 0.36 0.96 -0.62
C TYR A 3 -0.94 0.98 0.17
N ILE A 4 -1.11 0.01 1.05
CA ILE A 4 -2.32 -0.18 1.85
C ILE A 4 -1.93 -0.11 3.32
N ARG A 5 -2.62 0.73 4.08
CA ARG A 5 -2.45 0.87 5.52
C ARG A 5 -3.78 0.72 6.24
N LEU A 6 -3.74 0.26 7.49
CA LEU A 6 -4.90 0.33 8.37
C LEU A 6 -5.26 1.80 8.63
N LYS A 7 -6.55 2.10 8.70
CA LYS A 7 -7.03 3.41 9.15
C LYS A 7 -6.57 3.66 10.58
N ASP A 8 -6.37 4.93 10.93
CA ASP A 8 -5.79 5.32 12.23
C ASP A 8 -6.61 4.84 13.44
N SER A 9 -7.92 4.65 13.28
CA SER A 9 -8.82 4.14 14.32
C SER A 9 -8.76 2.62 14.52
N VAL A 10 -8.06 1.89 13.65
CA VAL A 10 -7.98 0.43 13.67
C VAL A 10 -6.73 -0.01 14.42
N LEU A 11 -6.91 -0.96 15.35
CA LEU A 11 -5.81 -1.57 16.07
C LEU A 11 -4.92 -2.37 15.12
N ASP A 12 -3.60 -2.21 15.25
CA ASP A 12 -2.58 -2.94 14.50
C ASP A 12 -1.76 -3.85 15.43
N PRO A 13 -2.20 -5.09 15.69
CA PRO A 13 -1.44 -6.02 16.52
C PRO A 13 -0.06 -6.36 15.95
N GLN A 14 0.10 -6.35 14.63
CA GLN A 14 1.37 -6.67 13.97
C GLN A 14 2.38 -5.53 14.20
N GLY A 15 1.96 -4.28 14.01
CA GLY A 15 2.77 -3.12 14.35
C GLY A 15 3.22 -3.11 15.81
N LYS A 16 2.34 -3.48 16.75
CA LYS A 16 2.72 -3.59 18.17
C LYS A 16 3.73 -4.71 18.44
N ALA A 17 3.61 -5.85 17.77
CA ALA A 17 4.60 -6.92 17.89
C ALA A 17 5.97 -6.48 17.36
N VAL A 18 6.02 -5.81 16.19
CA VAL A 18 7.27 -5.28 15.61
C VAL A 18 7.89 -4.21 16.50
N LEU A 19 7.08 -3.29 17.05
CA LEU A 19 7.55 -2.28 18.00
C LEU A 19 8.19 -2.90 19.24
N GLY A 20 7.59 -3.97 19.79
CA GLY A 20 8.17 -4.73 20.90
C GLY A 20 9.54 -5.30 20.53
N GLY A 21 9.63 -5.98 19.39
CA GLY A 21 10.90 -6.55 18.91
C GLY A 21 11.99 -5.49 18.68
N LEU A 22 11.65 -4.33 18.14
CA LEU A 22 12.60 -3.22 17.98
C LEU A 22 13.12 -2.71 19.34
N ARG A 23 12.24 -2.59 20.34
CA ARG A 23 12.63 -2.18 21.68
C ARG A 23 13.53 -3.21 22.37
N ASP A 24 13.23 -4.49 22.21
CA ASP A 24 14.06 -5.58 22.75
C ASP A 24 15.46 -5.59 22.14
N LEU A 25 15.60 -5.13 20.89
CA LEU A 25 16.88 -4.96 20.19
C LEU A 25 17.62 -3.66 20.55
N GLY A 26 17.06 -2.82 21.43
CA GLY A 26 17.69 -1.59 21.92
C GLY A 26 17.29 -0.30 21.18
N PHE A 27 16.38 -0.36 20.21
CA PHE A 27 15.86 0.81 19.49
C PHE A 27 14.74 1.50 20.29
N ALA A 28 15.10 2.06 21.45
CA ALA A 28 14.15 2.64 22.42
C ALA A 28 13.49 3.96 21.94
N ASP A 29 14.07 4.62 20.94
CA ASP A 29 13.59 5.86 20.34
C ASP A 29 12.44 5.66 19.34
N VAL A 30 12.14 4.41 18.96
CA VAL A 30 10.99 4.08 18.11
C VAL A 30 9.69 4.26 18.90
N ALA A 31 8.92 5.28 18.54
CA ALA A 31 7.69 5.64 19.24
C ALA A 31 6.49 4.76 18.86
N ASP A 32 6.32 4.43 17.58
CA ASP A 32 5.25 3.58 17.07
C ASP A 32 5.66 2.89 15.77
N VAL A 33 4.97 1.80 15.43
CA VAL A 33 5.13 1.08 14.16
C VAL A 33 3.76 0.75 13.60
N LYS A 34 3.60 0.97 12.29
CA LYS A 34 2.44 0.54 11.51
C LYS A 34 2.89 -0.46 10.46
N VAL A 35 2.16 -1.56 10.34
CA VAL A 35 2.38 -2.57 9.31
C VAL A 35 1.25 -2.49 8.29
N GLY A 36 1.62 -2.47 7.02
CA GLY A 36 0.71 -2.40 5.89
C GLY A 36 1.11 -3.37 4.79
N LYS A 37 0.42 -3.29 3.67
CA LYS A 37 0.71 -4.09 2.46
C LYS A 37 1.27 -3.17 1.38
N MET A 38 2.21 -3.70 0.60
CA MET A 38 2.66 -3.11 -0.65
C MET A 38 2.36 -4.11 -1.76
N ILE A 39 1.69 -3.65 -2.82
CA ILE A 39 1.31 -4.47 -3.97
C ILE A 39 1.95 -3.87 -5.23
N GLU A 40 2.73 -4.70 -5.91
CA GLU A 40 3.24 -4.40 -7.25
C GLU A 40 2.24 -4.87 -8.29
N LEU A 41 1.77 -3.95 -9.14
CA LEU A 41 0.84 -4.26 -10.22
C LEU A 41 1.57 -4.05 -11.54
N TYR A 42 1.70 -5.13 -12.30
CA TYR A 42 2.26 -5.14 -13.65
C TYR A 42 1.10 -5.17 -14.64
N MET A 43 0.86 -4.07 -15.35
CA MET A 43 -0.20 -3.98 -16.36
C MET A 43 0.40 -4.16 -17.74
N GLY A 44 -0.15 -5.07 -18.53
CA GLY A 44 0.43 -5.54 -19.81
C GLY A 44 0.80 -4.44 -20.81
N ASP A 45 0.11 -3.31 -20.77
CA ASP A 45 0.36 -2.15 -21.64
C ASP A 45 1.51 -1.23 -21.13
N VAL A 46 2.13 -1.58 -20.00
CA VAL A 46 3.18 -0.80 -19.28
C VAL A 46 4.43 -1.66 -19.03
N VAL A 47 4.45 -2.92 -19.46
CA VAL A 47 5.62 -3.80 -19.28
C VAL A 47 6.61 -3.51 -20.41
N ALA A 48 7.80 -3.03 -20.04
CA ALA A 48 8.99 -2.81 -20.90
C ALA A 48 9.17 -1.42 -21.54
N GLY A 49 8.89 -0.33 -20.81
CA GLY A 49 9.33 1.02 -21.22
C GLY A 49 8.61 1.60 -22.45
N GLU A 50 7.62 0.87 -22.97
CA GLU A 50 6.66 1.38 -23.93
C GLU A 50 5.62 2.19 -23.15
N ARG A 51 5.47 3.47 -23.51
CA ARG A 51 4.37 4.30 -22.98
C ARG A 51 3.07 3.61 -23.36
N THR A 52 2.30 3.23 -22.35
CA THR A 52 0.89 2.88 -22.49
C THR A 52 0.21 3.80 -23.51
N THR A 53 -0.57 3.19 -24.40
CA THR A 53 -1.42 3.91 -25.36
C THR A 53 -2.60 4.59 -24.65
N GLU A 54 -2.89 4.23 -23.40
CA GLU A 54 -3.97 4.79 -22.62
C GLU A 54 -3.54 6.11 -21.94
N PRO A 55 -4.43 7.11 -21.87
CA PRO A 55 -4.18 8.31 -21.07
C PRO A 55 -3.90 7.95 -19.60
N PRO A 56 -2.95 8.63 -18.92
CA PRO A 56 -2.61 8.35 -17.53
C PRO A 56 -3.80 8.32 -16.56
N GLU A 57 -4.84 9.12 -16.82
CA GLU A 57 -6.04 9.16 -15.99
C GLU A 57 -6.90 7.90 -16.10
N VAL A 58 -6.96 7.28 -17.27
CA VAL A 58 -7.68 6.00 -17.47
C VAL A 58 -7.01 4.90 -16.66
N LEU A 59 -5.67 4.86 -16.70
CA LEU A 59 -4.88 3.92 -15.94
C LEU A 59 -5.10 4.07 -14.43
N LYS A 60 -5.03 5.32 -13.92
CA LYS A 60 -5.27 5.63 -12.51
C LYS A 60 -6.66 5.22 -12.06
N GLU A 61 -7.68 5.44 -12.90
CA GLU A 61 -9.05 5.07 -12.57
C GLU A 61 -9.23 3.55 -12.51
N ARG A 62 -8.62 2.80 -13.45
CA ARG A 62 -8.60 1.32 -13.39
C ARG A 62 -7.96 0.82 -12.09
N VAL A 63 -6.79 1.35 -11.71
CA VAL A 63 -6.12 0.99 -10.45
C VAL A 63 -6.99 1.32 -9.24
N ARG A 64 -7.63 2.50 -9.24
CA ARG A 64 -8.57 2.91 -8.17
C ARG A 64 -9.72 1.91 -8.05
N GLN A 65 -10.31 1.49 -9.16
CA GLN A 65 -11.39 0.50 -9.16
C GLN A 65 -10.94 -0.87 -8.66
N MET A 66 -9.74 -1.34 -9.05
CA MET A 66 -9.16 -2.57 -8.52
C MET A 66 -9.00 -2.51 -7.00
N CYS A 67 -8.50 -1.37 -6.50
CA CYS A 67 -8.33 -1.15 -5.06
C CYS A 67 -9.67 -1.21 -4.31
N GLN A 68 -10.68 -0.48 -4.79
CA GLN A 68 -11.99 -0.42 -4.15
C GLN A 68 -12.78 -1.74 -4.22
N LYS A 69 -12.63 -2.50 -5.30
CA LYS A 69 -13.39 -3.74 -5.51
C LYS A 69 -12.76 -4.96 -4.85
N LEU A 70 -11.43 -4.98 -4.70
CA LEU A 70 -10.73 -6.20 -4.28
C LEU A 70 -9.54 -5.95 -3.36
N LEU A 71 -8.60 -5.07 -3.75
CA LEU A 71 -7.29 -5.06 -3.10
C LEU A 71 -7.34 -4.48 -1.69
N VAL A 72 -8.31 -3.61 -1.40
CA VAL A 72 -8.41 -2.86 -0.15
C VAL A 72 -9.73 -3.21 0.54
N ASN A 73 -9.64 -3.63 1.80
CA ASN A 73 -10.81 -3.69 2.65
C ASN A 73 -11.19 -2.27 3.11
N THR A 74 -12.05 -1.60 2.35
CA THR A 74 -12.41 -0.18 2.57
C THR A 74 -13.05 0.14 3.91
N VAL A 75 -13.48 -0.87 4.68
CA VAL A 75 -13.98 -0.69 6.05
C VAL A 75 -12.83 -0.28 6.98
N ILE A 76 -11.73 -1.01 6.95
CA ILE A 76 -10.63 -0.91 7.93
C ILE A 76 -9.29 -0.44 7.35
N GLU A 77 -9.15 -0.45 6.03
CA GLU A 77 -7.94 -0.07 5.31
C GLU A 77 -8.19 1.16 4.44
N GLU A 78 -7.11 1.86 4.13
CA GLU A 78 -7.02 2.93 3.14
C GLU A 78 -5.77 2.72 2.28
N PHE A 79 -5.72 3.37 1.12
CA PHE A 79 -4.64 3.15 0.17
C PHE A 79 -4.19 4.44 -0.52
N HIS A 80 -2.93 4.44 -0.95
CA HIS A 80 -2.44 5.32 -2.01
C HIS A 80 -1.72 4.48 -3.05
N PHE A 81 -1.51 5.02 -4.25
CA PHE A 81 -0.75 4.34 -5.28
C PHE A 81 0.05 5.32 -6.12
N GLU A 82 1.09 4.78 -6.74
CA GLU A 82 2.01 5.47 -7.63
C GLU A 82 2.15 4.66 -8.92
N VAL A 83 2.12 5.33 -10.06
CA VAL A 83 2.42 4.72 -11.35
C VAL A 83 3.90 4.94 -11.61
N VAL A 84 4.64 3.84 -11.74
CA VAL A 84 6.07 3.82 -12.05
C VAL A 84 6.20 3.37 -13.50
N TRP A 85 7.05 4.06 -14.27
CA TRP A 85 7.27 3.84 -15.70
C TRP A 85 8.55 3.07 -15.96
#